data_AF-A0A1E3X530-F1
#
_entry.id   AF-A0A1E3X530-F1
#
_cell.length_a   1.000
_cell.length_b   1.000
_cell.length_c   1.000
_cell.angle_alpha   90.00
_cell.angle_beta   90.00
_cell.angle_gamma   90.00
#
_symmetry.space_group_name_H-M   'P 1'
#
loop_
_entity.id
_entity.type
_entity.pdbx_description
1 polymer ?
#
loop_
_entity_poly.entity_id
_entity_poly.type
_entity_poly.pdbx_seq_one_letter_code
_entity_poly.pdbx_strand_id
1 'polypeptide(L)' 'MSKKLKIALAILLFQERSISLGKATELAEISRVKFKEVLKEHGIPAYEYSEKDLTRDKQVIAKYRKTVKR' A
#
# COMPACT_ATOMS: atom_id res chain seq x y z
N MET A 1 3.54 7.41 -23.83
CA MET A 1 4.37 6.58 -22.92
C MET A 1 3.87 5.14 -22.96
N SER A 2 4.73 4.13 -23.05
CA SER A 2 4.29 2.72 -23.11
C SER A 2 3.74 2.25 -21.75
N LYS A 3 2.80 1.30 -21.75
CA LYS A 3 2.22 0.73 -20.52
C LYS A 3 3.28 0.12 -19.60
N LYS A 4 4.28 -0.56 -20.17
CA LYS A 4 5.41 -1.11 -19.42
C LYS A 4 6.23 -0.02 -18.72
N LEU A 5 6.46 1.11 -19.39
CA LEU A 5 7.20 2.23 -18.80
C LEU A 5 6.40 2.93 -17.67
N LYS A 6 5.08 3.08 -17.83
CA LYS A 6 4.19 3.56 -16.75
C LYS A 6 4.28 2.69 -15.51
N ILE A 7 4.20 1.37 -15.69
CA ILE A 7 4.30 0.41 -14.59
C ILE A 7 5.68 0.47 -13.92
N ALA A 8 6.77 0.47 -14.70
CA ALA A 8 8.12 0.54 -14.16
C ALA A 8 8.34 1.83 -13.35
N LEU A 9 7.89 2.99 -13.86
CA LEU A 9 7.99 4.26 -13.15
C LEU A 9 7.14 4.26 -11.86
N ALA A 10 5.92 3.73 -11.92
CA ALA A 10 5.05 3.64 -10.76
C ALA A 10 5.63 2.72 -9.66
N ILE A 11 6.30 1.62 -10.05
CA ILE A 11 7.02 0.76 -9.11
C ILE A 11 8.16 1.52 -8.45
N LEU A 12 9.03 2.17 -9.24
CA LEU A 12 10.18 2.92 -8.74
C LEU A 12 9.76 4.00 -7.74
N LEU A 13 8.83 4.86 -8.12
CA LEU A 13 8.35 5.95 -7.27
C LEU A 13 7.62 5.44 -6.01
N PHE A 14 6.95 4.29 -6.09
CA PHE A 14 6.32 3.67 -4.93
C PHE A 14 7.36 3.12 -3.95
N GLN A 15 8.41 2.45 -4.45
CA GLN A 15 9.50 1.92 -3.61
C GLN A 15 10.28 3.04 -2.92
N GLU A 16 10.50 4.16 -3.60
CA GLU A 16 11.12 5.37 -3.02
C GLU A 16 10.22 6.08 -2.00
N ARG A 17 8.97 5.62 -1.81
CA ARG A 17 7.92 6.28 -1.02
C ARG A 17 7.59 7.70 -1.50
N SER A 18 7.98 8.05 -2.72
CA SER A 18 7.69 9.33 -3.37
C SER A 18 6.20 9.48 -3.68
N ILE A 19 5.50 8.36 -3.89
CA ILE A 19 4.06 8.33 -4.15
C ILE A 19 3.34 7.23 -3.35
N SER A 20 2.05 7.45 -3.06
CA SER A 20 1.21 6.45 -2.40
C SER A 20 0.81 5.32 -3.36
N LEU A 21 0.34 4.18 -2.81
CA LEU A 21 -0.22 3.08 -3.61
C LEU A 21 -1.35 3.54 -4.55
N GLY A 22 -2.19 4.48 -4.11
CA GLY A 22 -3.25 5.05 -4.96
C GLY A 22 -2.68 5.82 -6.14
N LYS A 23 -1.69 6.66 -5.89
CA LYS A 23 -1.05 7.45 -6.96
C LYS A 23 -0.25 6.58 -7.93
N ALA A 24 0.35 5.50 -7.43
CA ALA A 24 1.01 4.49 -8.27
C ALA A 24 0.01 3.78 -9.20
N THR A 25 -1.20 3.45 -8.70
CA THR A 25 -2.24 2.84 -9.53
C THR A 25 -2.80 3.78 -10.60
N GLU A 26 -2.94 5.08 -10.28
CA GLU A 26 -3.31 6.11 -11.26
C GLU A 26 -2.24 6.23 -12.36
N LEU A 27 -0.96 6.32 -11.99
CA LEU A 27 0.15 6.45 -12.92
C LEU A 27 0.31 5.21 -13.82
N ALA A 28 0.11 4.02 -13.26
CA ALA A 28 0.19 2.75 -13.98
C ALA A 28 -1.06 2.44 -14.82
N GLU A 29 -2.16 3.19 -14.62
CA GLU A 29 -3.46 2.99 -15.28
C GLU A 29 -3.98 1.55 -15.16
N ILE A 30 -3.81 0.96 -13.98
CA ILE A 30 -4.31 -0.38 -13.66
C ILE A 30 -4.99 -0.40 -12.30
N SER A 31 -5.88 -1.38 -12.10
CA SER A 31 -6.59 -1.52 -10.84
C SER A 31 -5.62 -1.74 -9.67
N ARG A 32 -6.04 -1.36 -8.47
CA ARG A 32 -5.29 -1.61 -7.24
C ARG A 32 -5.00 -3.08 -7.00
N VAL A 33 -5.91 -3.97 -7.41
CA VAL A 33 -5.68 -5.43 -7.35
C VAL A 33 -4.54 -5.81 -8.29
N LYS A 34 -4.59 -5.35 -9.54
CA LYS A 34 -3.56 -5.70 -10.53
C LYS A 34 -2.20 -5.12 -10.18
N PHE A 35 -2.15 -3.91 -9.63
CA PHE A 35 -0.88 -3.32 -9.19
C PHE A 35 -0.27 -4.11 -8.03
N LYS A 36 -1.07 -4.61 -7.08
CA LYS A 36 -0.57 -5.49 -6.00
C LYS A 36 0.00 -6.81 -6.53
N GLU A 37 -0.60 -7.38 -7.58
CA GLU A 37 -0.04 -8.57 -8.25
C GLU A 37 1.33 -8.26 -8.86
N VAL A 38 1.45 -7.13 -9.57
CA VAL A 38 2.73 -6.69 -10.14
C VAL A 38 3.80 -6.51 -9.07
N LEU A 39 3.45 -5.85 -7.95
CA LEU A 39 4.37 -5.69 -6.82
C LEU A 39 4.81 -7.06 -6.27
N LYS A 40 3.87 -8.01 -6.11
CA LYS A 40 4.16 -9.37 -5.66
C LYS A 40 5.08 -10.12 -6.62
N GLU A 41 4.85 -10.02 -7.93
CA GLU A 41 5.71 -10.61 -8.97
C GLU A 41 7.14 -10.05 -8.91
N HIS A 42 7.32 -8.81 -8.44
CA HIS A 42 8.61 -8.14 -8.29
C HIS A 42 9.20 -8.26 -6.87
N GLY A 43 8.57 -9.03 -5.97
CA GLY A 43 9.03 -9.19 -4.59
C GLY A 43 8.87 -7.95 -3.71
N ILE A 44 8.01 -7.01 -4.10
CA ILE A 44 7.80 -5.74 -3.41
C ILE A 44 6.57 -5.86 -2.49
N PRO A 45 6.70 -5.60 -1.18
CA PRO A 45 5.54 -5.59 -0.30
C PRO A 45 4.62 -4.41 -0.65
N ALA A 46 3.35 -4.71 -0.93
CA ALA A 46 2.34 -3.68 -1.21
C ALA A 46 1.91 -2.86 0.02
N TYR A 47 2.30 -3.32 1.19
CA TYR A 47 2.06 -2.71 2.49
C TYR A 47 3.27 -3.03 3.36
N GLU A 48 3.92 -2.01 3.88
CA GLU A 48 4.77 -2.20 5.03
C GLU A 48 3.87 -2.16 6.26
N TYR A 49 3.63 -3.31 6.86
CA TYR A 49 3.04 -3.35 8.18
C TYR A 49 4.16 -3.10 9.19
N SER A 50 4.34 -1.85 9.60
CA SER A 50 5.36 -1.51 10.58
C SER A 50 4.89 -1.84 12.00
N GLU A 51 5.83 -1.96 12.95
CA GLU A 51 5.47 -2.11 14.36
C GLU A 51 4.63 -0.93 14.89
N LYS A 52 4.79 0.26 14.30
CA LYS A 52 3.96 1.43 14.62
C LYS A 52 2.52 1.23 14.17
N ASP A 53 2.31 0.61 13.01
CA ASP A 53 0.96 0.29 12.50
C ASP A 53 0.29 -0.76 13.39
N LEU A 54 1.03 -1.81 13.78
CA LEU A 54 0.56 -2.80 14.76
C LEU A 54 0.18 -2.15 16.10
N THR A 55 0.99 -1.22 16.57
CA THR A 55 0.75 -0.51 17.84
C THR A 55 -0.51 0.35 17.75
N ARG A 56 -0.70 1.07 16.63
CA ARG A 56 -1.90 1.88 16.38
C ARG A 56 -3.15 1.02 16.32
N ASP A 57 -3.11 -0.12 15.65
CA ASP A 57 -4.24 -1.06 15.59
C ASP A 57 -4.60 -1.58 16.98
N LYS A 58 -3.60 -1.97 17.80
CA LYS A 58 -3.81 -2.40 19.19
C LYS A 58 -4.50 -1.31 20.02
N GLN A 59 -4.10 -0.04 19.86
CA GLN A 59 -4.70 1.10 20.57
C GLN A 59 -6.16 1.31 20.15
N VAL A 60 -6.45 1.25 18.85
CA VAL A 60 -7.81 1.37 18.31
C VAL A 60 -8.69 0.24 18.86
N ILE A 61 -8.24 -1.01 18.75
CA ILE A 61 -8.96 -2.18 19.28
C ILE A 61 -9.23 -2.04 20.78
N ALA A 62 -8.23 -1.60 21.57
CA ALA A 62 -8.39 -1.38 23.01
C ALA A 62 -9.42 -0.28 23.32
N LYS A 63 -9.43 0.81 22.55
CA LYS A 63 -10.42 1.88 22.68
C LYS A 63 -11.83 1.35 22.42
N TYR A 64 -12.05 0.65 21.30
CA TYR A 64 -13.34 0.05 20.97
C TYR A 64 -13.84 -0.92 22.03
N ARG A 65 -12.98 -1.78 22.58
CA ARG A 65 -13.36 -2.71 23.68
C ARG A 65 -13.85 -1.99 24.94
N LYS A 66 -13.33 -0.79 25.23
CA LYS A 66 -13.78 0.01 26.38
C LYS A 66 -15.13 0.68 26.12
N THR A 67 -15.41 1.07 24.89
CA THR A 67 -16.69 1.71 24.53
C THR A 67 -17.84 0.71 24.42
N VAL A 68 -17.57 -0.54 24.01
CA VAL A 68 -18.60 -1.59 23.83
C VAL A 68 -18.97 -2.28 25.16
N LYS A 69 -18.12 -2.20 26.19
CA LYS A 69 -18.39 -2.73 27.54
C LYS A 69 -19.10 -1.74 28.47
N ARG A 70 -19.61 -0.62 27.94
CA ARG A 70 -20.26 0.45 28.72
C ARG A 70 -21.75 0.50 28.45
#